data_AF-A0A932YEK1-F1
#
_entry.id   AF-A0A932YEK1-F1
#
_cell.length_a   1.000
_cell.length_b   1.000
_cell.length_c   1.000
_cell.angle_alpha   90.00
_cell.angle_beta   90.00
_cell.angle_gamma   90.00
#
_symmetry.space_group_name_H-M   'P 1'
#
loop_
_entity.id
_entity.type
_entity.pdbx_description
1 polymer ?
#
loop_
_entity_poly.entity_id
_entity_poly.type
_entity_poly.pdbx_seq_one_letter_code
_entity_poly.pdbx_strand_id
1 'polypeptide(L)'
;MLAAFRHDLRKFNLYDTETLASTGQDDLGSVPRRYLFARSPDGAFNDLRNPGMGRAGARFGRNMPLASSMPDMPKMAEPSAREVSQSLMTRKELVPATIVNNLAAAWIQFQVHDWVNHVKETGSPLTVPVKEGDSWHENPMTIDRTAPDSTRPVGSEGAPTYRNTETHWWDASQIYGSSEEKQQQLRLGIDGKLKIRSDGLLPRDPRFSGGIDLTGFNDNYWVGLSMMHTIFVKEHNAICDMLKARHPDWDDNRIFDVARLVNSALLAKIHTVEWTPAILQHPALEMGMKANWWGLLGKGFKNRFGRVSDSEVISGIPGSSTDHHGTDYSLTEEFDIVYLMHPLLRDEYDFYSHRNGRLLGRLTLEEIQGRHTRPLVEHVPMADLFYSFGITNPGAITIRNFPKTLQNFETQAFRKVDLAAVDIMRARERGIPRYNDFRERLRMPRVKSFEELTGGDRELAREISRVYGGNIDNVDAMVGMFAEKPPEGFGFSDTAFRIFILMASRRLKSDRFFTVDYRPEVYTQEGLDWVENNTMVTVMLRHHPELGSALRGVGNAFIPWRPLDTVKR
;
A
#
# COMPACT_ATOMS: atom_id res chain seq x y z
N MET A 1 3.94 26.12 -1.26
CA MET A 1 3.91 25.55 0.11
C MET A 1 4.28 24.06 0.13
N LEU A 2 3.57 23.16 -0.57
CA LEU A 2 3.86 21.71 -0.57
C LEU A 2 5.31 21.35 -0.98
N ALA A 3 5.86 22.02 -2.00
CA ALA A 3 7.25 21.82 -2.42
C ALA A 3 8.27 22.20 -1.31
N ALA A 4 7.96 23.22 -0.49
CA ALA A 4 8.81 23.62 0.64
C ALA A 4 8.75 22.56 1.75
N PHE A 5 7.56 22.09 2.11
CA PHE A 5 7.42 20.97 3.06
C PHE A 5 8.19 19.73 2.59
N ARG A 6 8.09 19.38 1.30
CA ARG A 6 8.86 18.26 0.73
C ARG A 6 10.37 18.48 0.86
N HIS A 7 10.85 19.69 0.56
CA HIS A 7 12.27 20.02 0.67
C HIS A 7 12.78 19.87 2.11
N ASP A 8 12.05 20.43 3.09
CA ASP A 8 12.42 20.33 4.50
C ASP A 8 12.40 18.88 4.98
N LEU A 9 11.36 18.11 4.64
CA LEU A 9 11.28 16.69 5.00
C LEU A 9 12.40 15.87 4.35
N ARG A 10 12.75 16.12 3.08
CA ARG A 10 13.91 15.44 2.45
C ARG A 10 15.21 15.71 3.20
N LYS A 11 15.41 16.95 3.65
CA LYS A 11 16.65 17.35 4.31
C LYS A 11 16.80 16.78 5.72
N PHE A 12 15.69 16.54 6.41
CA PHE A 12 15.74 16.32 7.85
C PHE A 12 14.90 15.14 8.36
N ASN A 13 14.26 14.37 7.49
CA ASN A 13 13.38 13.26 7.85
C ASN A 13 13.67 12.01 7.01
N LEU A 14 14.94 11.81 6.64
CA LEU A 14 15.44 10.58 6.02
C LEU A 14 16.63 10.09 6.83
N TYR A 15 16.48 8.92 7.46
CA TYR A 15 17.50 8.31 8.30
C TYR A 15 17.76 6.90 7.81
N ASP A 16 19.02 6.65 7.48
CA ASP A 16 19.49 5.37 6.96
C ASP A 16 19.75 4.38 8.10
N THR A 17 19.24 3.16 7.95
CA THR A 17 19.50 2.05 8.86
C THR A 17 20.53 1.06 8.29
N GLU A 18 20.84 1.14 6.99
CA GLU A 18 21.86 0.30 6.35
C GLU A 18 23.28 0.73 6.72
N THR A 19 23.47 1.96 7.20
CA THR A 19 24.76 2.42 7.75
C THR A 19 25.12 1.76 9.08
N LEU A 20 24.17 1.10 9.75
CA LEU A 20 24.43 0.36 10.98
C LEU A 20 25.18 -0.94 10.66
N ALA A 21 26.06 -1.37 11.56
CA ALA A 21 26.86 -2.58 11.38
C ALA A 21 25.97 -3.82 11.11
N SER A 22 26.42 -4.66 10.16
CA SER A 22 25.74 -5.89 9.75
C SER A 22 26.72 -7.05 9.66
N THR A 23 26.31 -8.24 10.09
CA THR A 23 26.99 -9.50 9.84
C THR A 23 26.41 -10.15 8.58
N GLY A 24 27.28 -10.66 7.70
CA GLY A 24 26.86 -11.42 6.52
C GLY A 24 26.20 -10.58 5.43
N GLN A 25 26.76 -9.41 5.10
CA GLN A 25 26.34 -8.70 3.89
C GLN A 25 26.66 -9.55 2.66
N ASP A 26 25.64 -9.83 1.85
CA ASP A 26 25.79 -10.53 0.58
C ASP A 26 26.65 -9.67 -0.36
N ASP A 27 27.81 -10.17 -0.77
CA ASP A 27 28.49 -9.65 -1.96
C ASP A 27 27.71 -10.10 -3.20
N LEU A 28 26.86 -9.21 -3.71
CA LEU A 28 26.06 -9.44 -4.91
C LEU A 28 26.91 -9.47 -6.20
N GLY A 29 28.21 -9.15 -6.10
CA GLY A 29 29.13 -9.15 -7.23
C GLY A 29 28.79 -8.11 -8.31
N SER A 30 29.24 -8.37 -9.53
CA SER A 30 29.03 -7.48 -10.68
C SER A 30 27.59 -7.51 -11.17
N VAL A 31 27.05 -6.36 -11.57
CA VAL A 31 25.70 -6.23 -12.15
C VAL A 31 25.53 -7.15 -13.37
N PRO A 32 24.60 -8.12 -13.34
CA PRO A 32 24.28 -8.93 -14.51
C PRO A 32 23.73 -8.08 -15.67
N ARG A 33 24.18 -8.35 -16.90
CA ARG A 33 23.79 -7.58 -18.10
C ARG A 33 22.28 -7.47 -18.29
N ARG A 34 21.52 -8.53 -17.96
CA ARG A 34 20.05 -8.54 -18.00
C ARG A 34 19.46 -7.40 -17.16
N TYR A 35 19.96 -7.24 -15.94
CA TYR A 35 19.40 -6.29 -14.99
C TYR A 35 19.74 -4.85 -15.33
N LEU A 36 20.69 -4.56 -16.23
CA LEU A 36 20.81 -3.19 -16.79
C LEU A 36 19.51 -2.70 -17.44
N PHE A 37 18.64 -3.60 -17.90
CA PHE A 37 17.40 -3.25 -18.61
C PHE A 37 16.15 -3.92 -18.01
N ALA A 38 16.25 -4.53 -16.83
CA ALA A 38 15.16 -5.29 -16.23
C ALA A 38 15.20 -5.20 -14.69
N ARG A 39 14.03 -5.24 -14.06
CA ARG A 39 13.95 -5.37 -12.60
C ARG A 39 14.29 -6.80 -12.20
N SER A 40 15.19 -6.98 -11.21
CA SER A 40 15.44 -8.32 -10.68
C SER A 40 14.23 -8.81 -9.86
N PRO A 41 14.07 -10.12 -9.66
CA PRO A 41 12.96 -10.67 -8.86
C PRO A 41 12.95 -10.18 -7.42
N ASP A 42 14.12 -10.00 -6.82
CA ASP A 42 14.29 -9.60 -5.42
C ASP A 42 14.52 -8.09 -5.25
N GLY A 43 14.52 -7.31 -6.32
CA GLY A 43 14.76 -5.86 -6.28
C GLY A 43 16.23 -5.44 -6.17
N ALA A 44 17.19 -6.37 -6.21
CA ALA A 44 18.60 -6.04 -6.34
C ALA A 44 18.95 -5.32 -7.66
N PHE A 45 20.12 -4.68 -7.68
CA PHE A 45 20.67 -4.00 -8.86
C PHE A 45 19.78 -2.86 -9.40
N ASN A 46 18.93 -2.25 -8.57
CA ASN A 46 18.24 -1.02 -8.95
C ASN A 46 19.22 0.16 -8.91
N ASP A 47 19.82 0.52 -7.77
CA ASP A 47 21.00 1.38 -7.80
C ASP A 47 22.22 0.53 -8.20
N LEU A 48 22.85 0.87 -9.33
CA LEU A 48 23.96 0.10 -9.89
C LEU A 48 25.27 0.23 -9.09
N ARG A 49 25.37 1.23 -8.20
CA ARG A 49 26.51 1.49 -7.32
C ARG A 49 26.29 0.89 -5.93
N ASN A 50 25.03 0.73 -5.51
CA ASN A 50 24.66 -0.05 -4.33
C ASN A 50 23.65 -1.16 -4.71
N PRO A 51 24.14 -2.32 -5.22
CA PRO A 51 23.29 -3.41 -5.69
C PRO A 51 22.30 -3.99 -4.65
N GLY A 52 22.60 -3.85 -3.36
CA GLY A 52 21.75 -4.34 -2.27
C GLY A 52 20.61 -3.40 -1.89
N MET A 53 20.63 -2.15 -2.38
CA MET A 53 19.66 -1.13 -1.99
C MET A 53 18.24 -1.54 -2.36
N GLY A 54 17.32 -1.44 -1.40
CA GLY A 54 15.89 -1.62 -1.63
C GLY A 54 15.44 -3.06 -1.95
N ARG A 55 16.35 -4.04 -1.97
CA ARG A 55 16.00 -5.44 -2.26
C ARG A 55 15.21 -6.08 -1.12
N ALA A 56 14.52 -7.17 -1.40
CA ALA A 56 13.88 -8.01 -0.39
C ALA A 56 14.91 -8.44 0.67
N GLY A 57 14.56 -8.23 1.93
CA GLY A 57 15.43 -8.42 3.08
C GLY A 57 16.29 -7.20 3.45
N ALA A 58 16.22 -6.08 2.74
CA ALA A 58 16.83 -4.83 3.22
C ALA A 58 16.08 -4.30 4.46
N ARG A 59 16.74 -3.44 5.24
CA ARG A 59 16.18 -2.81 6.44
C ARG A 59 15.18 -1.72 6.06
N PHE A 60 14.12 -1.61 6.86
CA PHE A 60 13.30 -0.40 6.88
C PHE A 60 14.13 0.79 7.37
N GLY A 61 14.11 1.89 6.61
CA GLY A 61 14.64 3.16 7.07
C GLY A 61 13.75 3.82 8.11
N ARG A 62 14.08 5.06 8.49
CA ARG A 62 13.22 5.88 9.37
C ARG A 62 13.01 7.28 8.81
N ASN A 63 11.84 7.84 9.10
CA ASN A 63 11.58 9.27 8.94
C ASN A 63 11.84 10.07 10.23
N MET A 64 12.16 9.37 11.31
CA MET A 64 12.50 9.92 12.62
C MET A 64 13.95 9.55 12.99
N PRO A 65 14.67 10.39 13.76
CA PRO A 65 15.98 10.05 14.26
C PRO A 65 16.04 8.68 14.95
N LEU A 66 17.09 7.91 14.69
CA LEU A 66 17.29 6.59 15.31
C LEU A 66 17.36 6.68 16.84
N ALA A 67 18.02 7.71 17.38
CA ALA A 67 18.15 7.93 18.83
C ALA A 67 16.80 8.11 19.56
N SER A 68 15.74 8.48 18.83
CA SER A 68 14.38 8.63 19.38
C SER A 68 13.43 7.52 18.95
N SER A 69 13.91 6.53 18.22
CA SER A 69 13.11 5.40 17.73
C SER A 69 13.26 4.18 18.65
N MET A 70 13.57 4.42 19.92
CA MET A 70 13.67 3.39 20.95
C MET A 70 12.26 3.02 21.43
N PRO A 71 11.91 1.73 21.50
CA PRO A 71 10.67 1.30 22.13
C PRO A 71 10.68 1.67 23.62
N ASP A 72 9.65 2.37 24.09
CA ASP A 72 9.45 2.62 25.51
C ASP A 72 8.89 1.35 26.17
N MET A 73 9.78 0.41 26.48
CA MET A 73 9.43 -0.90 27.05
C MET A 73 8.58 -0.77 28.33
N PRO A 74 8.88 0.12 29.30
CA PRO A 74 8.04 0.32 30.48
C PRO A 74 6.60 0.75 30.16
N LYS A 75 6.40 1.62 29.16
CA LYS A 75 5.07 2.13 28.78
C LYS A 75 4.43 1.37 27.62
N MET A 76 5.05 0.30 27.13
CA MET A 76 4.57 -0.42 25.95
C MET A 76 3.19 -1.05 26.20
N ALA A 77 2.92 -1.50 27.42
CA ALA A 77 1.64 -2.06 27.83
C ALA A 77 0.60 -0.99 28.22
N GLU A 78 0.96 0.30 28.24
CA GLU A 78 0.12 1.37 28.77
C GLU A 78 -0.25 2.44 27.72
N PRO A 79 -1.56 2.77 27.56
CA PRO A 79 -2.70 1.96 28.02
C PRO A 79 -2.75 0.62 27.27
N SER A 80 -3.49 -0.36 27.78
CA SER A 80 -3.62 -1.67 27.11
C SER A 80 -4.08 -1.48 25.66
N ALA A 81 -3.37 -2.08 24.71
CA ALA A 81 -3.75 -1.99 23.29
C ALA A 81 -5.13 -2.61 23.02
N ARG A 82 -5.53 -3.61 23.81
CA ARG A 82 -6.89 -4.18 23.76
C ARG A 82 -7.94 -3.17 24.25
N GLU A 83 -7.64 -2.42 25.30
CA GLU A 83 -8.52 -1.36 25.77
C GLU A 83 -8.69 -0.26 24.72
N VAL A 84 -7.59 0.17 24.08
CA VAL A 84 -7.64 1.15 22.99
C VAL A 84 -8.47 0.61 21.82
N SER A 85 -8.22 -0.64 21.40
CA SER A 85 -8.97 -1.32 20.34
C SER A 85 -10.48 -1.28 20.61
N GLN A 86 -10.92 -1.75 21.77
CA GLN A 86 -12.35 -1.86 22.10
C GLN A 86 -13.01 -0.51 22.39
N SER A 87 -12.32 0.39 23.09
CA SER A 87 -12.92 1.63 23.58
C SER A 87 -12.95 2.73 22.53
N LEU A 88 -11.92 2.80 21.68
CA LEU A 88 -11.74 3.88 20.73
C LEU A 88 -11.94 3.42 19.28
N MET A 89 -11.40 2.26 18.89
CA MET A 89 -11.32 1.89 17.47
C MET A 89 -12.60 1.26 16.92
N THR A 90 -13.27 0.43 17.73
CA THR A 90 -14.43 -0.39 17.30
C THR A 90 -15.49 0.41 16.54
N ARG A 91 -15.80 -0.05 15.32
CA ARG A 91 -16.90 0.49 14.52
C ARG A 91 -18.23 0.30 15.25
N LYS A 92 -18.97 1.39 15.48
CA LYS A 92 -20.36 1.30 15.96
C LYS A 92 -21.31 1.18 14.77
N GLU A 93 -21.20 2.13 13.85
CA GLU A 93 -21.87 2.18 12.56
C GLU A 93 -20.83 2.53 11.49
N LEU A 94 -21.04 2.10 10.25
CA LEU A 94 -20.15 2.45 9.16
C LEU A 94 -20.19 3.96 8.92
N VAL A 95 -19.08 4.64 9.17
CA VAL A 95 -18.85 6.00 8.67
C VAL A 95 -18.24 5.86 7.28
N PRO A 96 -18.96 6.19 6.20
CA PRO A 96 -18.46 5.97 4.84
C PRO A 96 -17.44 7.05 4.43
N ALA A 97 -16.40 6.65 3.70
CA ALA A 97 -15.53 7.57 2.97
C ALA A 97 -16.22 7.96 1.64
N THR A 98 -17.10 8.96 1.68
CA THR A 98 -17.97 9.30 0.55
C THR A 98 -17.24 9.83 -0.69
N ILE A 99 -15.99 10.25 -0.55
CA ILE A 99 -15.14 10.75 -1.65
C ILE A 99 -14.61 9.64 -2.55
N VAL A 100 -14.57 8.39 -2.08
CA VAL A 100 -14.01 7.24 -2.83
C VAL A 100 -14.94 6.04 -2.79
N ASN A 101 -14.74 5.09 -3.69
CA ASN A 101 -15.44 3.81 -3.71
C ASN A 101 -14.58 2.67 -3.14
N ASN A 102 -15.15 1.47 -2.99
CA ASN A 102 -14.46 0.31 -2.39
C ASN A 102 -13.28 -0.19 -3.23
N LEU A 103 -13.16 0.19 -4.51
CA LEU A 103 -11.95 -0.11 -5.29
C LEU A 103 -10.74 0.60 -4.71
N ALA A 104 -10.91 1.78 -4.09
CA ALA A 104 -9.81 2.48 -3.44
C ALA A 104 -9.24 1.70 -2.24
N ALA A 105 -10.09 0.98 -1.50
CA ALA A 105 -9.69 0.12 -0.39
C ALA A 105 -8.95 -1.13 -0.87
N ALA A 106 -9.47 -1.81 -1.91
CA ALA A 106 -8.80 -2.95 -2.53
C ALA A 106 -7.45 -2.55 -3.14
N TRP A 107 -7.40 -1.41 -3.82
CA TRP A 107 -6.18 -0.88 -4.44
C TRP A 107 -5.09 -0.61 -3.41
N ILE A 108 -5.42 0.06 -2.31
CA ILE A 108 -4.37 0.46 -1.36
C ILE A 108 -3.74 -0.74 -0.66
N GLN A 109 -4.53 -1.76 -0.31
CA GLN A 109 -3.96 -2.99 0.22
C GLN A 109 -3.13 -3.72 -0.85
N PHE A 110 -3.62 -3.80 -2.09
CA PHE A 110 -2.88 -4.37 -3.21
C PHE A 110 -1.52 -3.69 -3.40
N GLN A 111 -1.45 -2.36 -3.21
CA GLN A 111 -0.19 -1.63 -3.26
C GLN A 111 0.70 -1.84 -2.02
N VAL A 112 0.14 -1.93 -0.82
CA VAL A 112 0.93 -2.22 0.40
C VAL A 112 1.69 -3.54 0.28
N HIS A 113 1.08 -4.55 -0.34
CA HIS A 113 1.73 -5.84 -0.59
C HIS A 113 2.84 -5.82 -1.65
N ASP A 114 3.00 -4.70 -2.38
CA ASP A 114 4.17 -4.46 -3.24
C ASP A 114 5.36 -3.90 -2.44
N TRP A 115 5.08 -3.33 -1.27
CA TRP A 115 5.95 -2.34 -0.65
C TRP A 115 6.55 -2.82 0.66
N VAL A 116 5.74 -3.35 1.56
CA VAL A 116 6.14 -3.56 2.94
C VAL A 116 5.51 -4.82 3.52
N ASN A 117 6.35 -5.61 4.17
CA ASN A 117 5.94 -6.70 5.05
C ASN A 117 7.08 -7.00 6.03
N HIS A 118 6.73 -7.24 7.29
CA HIS A 118 7.72 -7.57 8.32
C HIS A 118 7.73 -9.05 8.63
N VAL A 119 8.92 -9.58 8.92
CA VAL A 119 9.07 -10.93 9.48
C VAL A 119 8.45 -10.97 10.88
N LYS A 120 7.70 -12.03 11.18
CA LYS A 120 7.18 -12.32 12.53
C LYS A 120 8.12 -13.28 13.25
N GLU A 121 8.37 -13.04 14.53
CA GLU A 121 9.07 -13.97 15.42
C GLU A 121 8.06 -14.87 16.12
N THR A 122 8.25 -16.18 16.00
CA THR A 122 7.41 -17.19 16.66
C THR A 122 8.07 -17.70 17.94
N GLY A 123 7.29 -17.88 19.00
CA GLY A 123 7.74 -18.52 20.25
C GLY A 123 8.11 -17.57 21.39
N SER A 124 8.09 -16.25 21.15
CA SER A 124 8.28 -15.22 22.19
C SER A 124 7.25 -14.10 22.02
N PRO A 125 5.96 -14.33 22.34
CA PRO A 125 4.93 -13.33 22.09
C PRO A 125 4.99 -12.16 23.08
N LEU A 126 4.53 -10.98 22.64
CA LEU A 126 4.15 -9.89 23.54
C LEU A 126 2.85 -10.25 24.26
N THR A 127 2.72 -9.80 25.50
CA THR A 127 1.50 -9.94 26.29
C THR A 127 0.76 -8.60 26.37
N VAL A 128 -0.55 -8.64 26.18
CA VAL A 128 -1.44 -7.48 26.28
C VAL A 128 -2.45 -7.74 27.38
N PRO A 129 -2.52 -6.89 28.42
CA PRO A 129 -3.50 -7.03 29.49
C PRO A 129 -4.93 -6.98 28.95
N VAL A 130 -5.74 -7.96 29.35
CA VAL A 130 -7.17 -8.05 29.01
C VAL A 130 -7.96 -7.72 30.28
N LYS A 131 -8.92 -6.80 30.17
CA LYS A 131 -9.75 -6.39 31.31
C LYS A 131 -10.66 -7.52 31.75
N GLU A 132 -10.98 -7.55 33.05
CA GLU A 132 -11.97 -8.46 33.59
C GLU A 132 -13.32 -8.28 32.86
N GLY A 133 -13.92 -9.38 32.41
CA GLY A 133 -15.17 -9.39 31.65
C GLY A 133 -15.05 -9.15 30.14
N ASP A 134 -13.85 -8.91 29.59
CA ASP A 134 -13.64 -8.91 28.13
C ASP A 134 -13.84 -10.34 27.58
N SER A 135 -14.48 -10.44 26.41
CA SER A 135 -14.79 -11.72 25.76
C SER A 135 -13.60 -12.34 25.00
N TRP A 136 -12.41 -11.75 25.08
CA TRP A 136 -11.21 -12.32 24.46
C TRP A 136 -10.88 -13.68 25.06
N HIS A 137 -10.44 -14.60 24.19
CA HIS A 137 -10.26 -16.02 24.55
C HIS A 137 -8.99 -16.30 25.36
N GLU A 138 -8.06 -15.35 25.45
CA GLU A 138 -6.81 -15.44 26.21
C GLU A 138 -6.74 -14.33 27.27
N ASN A 139 -6.16 -14.61 28.44
CA ASN A 139 -5.81 -13.57 29.40
C ASN A 139 -4.47 -13.91 30.10
N PRO A 140 -3.36 -13.19 29.81
CA PRO A 140 -3.27 -12.05 28.89
C PRO A 140 -3.43 -12.47 27.41
N MET A 141 -3.83 -11.53 26.54
CA MET A 141 -3.80 -11.71 25.09
C MET A 141 -2.35 -11.83 24.62
N THR A 142 -2.08 -12.70 23.66
CA THR A 142 -0.76 -12.84 23.04
C THR A 142 -0.69 -12.25 21.63
N ILE A 143 0.43 -11.61 21.30
CA ILE A 143 0.71 -11.03 19.97
C ILE A 143 2.13 -11.44 19.55
N ASP A 144 2.27 -12.04 18.36
CA ASP A 144 3.60 -12.34 17.81
C ASP A 144 4.43 -11.06 17.67
N ARG A 145 5.71 -11.17 18.02
CA ARG A 145 6.68 -10.09 17.87
C ARG A 145 7.03 -9.84 16.41
N THR A 146 7.42 -8.61 16.10
CA THR A 146 8.17 -8.32 14.88
C THR A 146 9.59 -8.86 15.07
N ALA A 147 10.04 -9.74 14.16
CA ALA A 147 11.36 -10.34 14.28
C ALA A 147 12.44 -9.24 14.15
N PRO A 148 13.34 -9.11 15.14
CA PRO A 148 14.43 -8.15 15.04
C PRO A 148 15.32 -8.50 13.86
N ASP A 149 15.99 -7.49 13.31
CA ASP A 149 16.94 -7.70 12.23
C ASP A 149 18.07 -8.66 12.62
N SER A 150 18.02 -9.85 12.03
CA SER A 150 18.97 -10.94 12.24
C SER A 150 20.39 -10.63 11.77
N THR A 151 20.59 -9.56 11.00
CA THR A 151 21.91 -9.17 10.50
C THR A 151 22.65 -8.26 11.48
N ARG A 152 22.02 -7.73 12.52
CA ARG A 152 22.73 -6.90 13.50
C ARG A 152 23.66 -7.75 14.37
N PRO A 153 24.92 -7.32 14.60
CA PRO A 153 25.79 -7.96 15.56
C PRO A 153 25.12 -8.09 16.94
N VAL A 154 25.34 -9.21 17.61
CA VAL A 154 24.84 -9.44 18.97
C VAL A 154 25.36 -8.33 19.90
N GLY A 155 24.48 -7.75 20.71
CA GLY A 155 24.82 -6.66 21.62
C GLY A 155 24.87 -5.27 20.99
N SER A 156 24.39 -5.10 19.75
CA SER A 156 24.31 -3.78 19.12
C SER A 156 23.46 -2.78 19.93
N GLU A 157 23.97 -1.57 20.12
CA GLU A 157 23.26 -0.48 20.81
C GLU A 157 22.27 0.26 19.89
N GLY A 158 21.36 1.04 20.50
CA GLY A 158 20.42 1.90 19.78
C GLY A 158 19.12 1.20 19.34
N ALA A 159 18.31 1.92 18.56
CA ALA A 159 16.97 1.47 18.19
C ALA A 159 17.00 0.15 17.41
N PRO A 160 16.02 -0.75 17.63
CA PRO A 160 15.91 -1.96 16.84
C PRO A 160 15.62 -1.59 15.37
N THR A 161 16.18 -2.40 14.47
CA THR A 161 15.85 -2.38 13.04
C THR A 161 15.10 -3.65 12.69
N TYR A 162 14.37 -3.59 11.59
CA TYR A 162 13.58 -4.68 11.07
C TYR A 162 13.81 -4.78 9.57
N ARG A 163 13.65 -6.00 9.03
CA ARG A 163 13.85 -6.29 7.62
C ARG A 163 12.51 -6.36 6.91
N ASN A 164 12.45 -5.80 5.70
CA ASN A 164 11.31 -5.93 4.82
C ASN A 164 11.40 -7.24 4.04
N THR A 165 10.35 -8.07 4.03
CA THR A 165 10.34 -9.27 3.19
C THR A 165 9.94 -9.01 1.74
N GLU A 166 9.33 -7.85 1.48
CA GLU A 166 9.10 -7.37 0.12
C GLU A 166 10.25 -6.49 -0.36
N THR A 167 10.27 -6.18 -1.66
CA THR A 167 11.17 -5.15 -2.19
C THR A 167 10.66 -3.77 -1.79
N HIS A 168 11.55 -2.81 -1.50
CA HIS A 168 11.14 -1.43 -1.24
C HIS A 168 10.76 -0.68 -2.52
N TRP A 169 11.10 -1.23 -3.68
CA TRP A 169 10.85 -0.63 -4.98
C TRP A 169 9.37 -0.70 -5.34
N TRP A 170 8.94 0.19 -6.23
CA TRP A 170 7.60 0.10 -6.79
C TRP A 170 7.65 -0.76 -8.07
N ASP A 171 7.90 -2.05 -7.89
CA ASP A 171 8.24 -3.00 -8.96
C ASP A 171 7.14 -4.03 -9.27
N ALA A 172 5.99 -3.86 -8.63
CA ALA A 172 4.83 -4.72 -8.71
C ALA A 172 5.08 -6.16 -8.19
N SER A 173 5.90 -6.30 -7.14
CA SER A 173 6.24 -7.57 -6.48
C SER A 173 5.01 -8.32 -5.96
N GLN A 174 3.91 -7.64 -5.66
CA GLN A 174 2.64 -8.30 -5.35
C GLN A 174 2.14 -9.17 -6.51
N ILE A 175 2.47 -8.84 -7.76
CA ILE A 175 2.16 -9.65 -8.95
C ILE A 175 3.28 -10.63 -9.26
N TYR A 176 4.54 -10.19 -9.17
CA TYR A 176 5.70 -10.92 -9.72
C TYR A 176 6.49 -11.73 -8.67
N GLY A 177 6.19 -11.55 -7.39
CA GLY A 177 6.96 -12.07 -6.26
C GLY A 177 8.20 -11.23 -5.94
N SER A 178 8.72 -11.42 -4.73
CA SER A 178 9.94 -10.78 -4.20
C SER A 178 11.16 -11.73 -4.20
N SER A 179 11.10 -12.83 -4.96
CA SER A 179 12.19 -13.80 -5.12
C SER A 179 12.17 -14.47 -6.50
N GLU A 180 13.30 -15.00 -6.94
CA GLU A 180 13.41 -15.70 -8.23
C GLU A 180 12.52 -16.95 -8.24
N GLU A 181 12.50 -17.72 -7.16
CA GLU A 181 11.68 -18.93 -7.02
C GLU A 181 10.19 -18.60 -7.15
N LYS A 182 9.74 -17.54 -6.47
CA LYS A 182 8.34 -17.11 -6.53
C LYS A 182 7.98 -16.60 -7.92
N GLN A 183 8.86 -15.82 -8.56
CA GLN A 183 8.65 -15.33 -9.92
C GLN A 183 8.53 -16.49 -10.92
N GLN A 184 9.39 -17.51 -10.82
CA GLN A 184 9.32 -18.70 -11.68
C GLN A 184 8.02 -19.49 -11.48
N GLN A 185 7.50 -19.57 -10.25
CA GLN A 185 6.21 -20.22 -9.99
C GLN A 185 5.05 -19.51 -10.70
N LEU A 186 5.13 -18.19 -10.88
CA LEU A 186 4.06 -17.35 -11.42
C LEU A 186 4.10 -17.24 -12.96
N ARG A 187 5.30 -17.35 -13.56
CA ARG A 187 5.50 -17.26 -15.02
C ARG A 187 4.97 -18.48 -15.75
N LEU A 188 4.37 -18.25 -16.91
CA LEU A 188 3.99 -19.31 -17.84
C LEU A 188 5.21 -19.89 -18.57
N GLY A 189 6.22 -19.06 -18.81
CA GLY A 189 7.43 -19.43 -19.58
C GLY A 189 7.20 -19.46 -21.10
N ILE A 190 6.10 -18.86 -21.57
CA ILE A 190 5.75 -18.72 -22.98
C ILE A 190 5.34 -17.27 -23.22
N ASP A 191 5.94 -16.64 -24.24
CA ASP A 191 5.68 -15.27 -24.70
C ASP A 191 5.72 -14.21 -23.58
N GLY A 192 6.55 -14.43 -22.56
CA GLY A 192 6.73 -13.56 -21.41
C GLY A 192 5.53 -13.51 -20.46
N LYS A 193 4.54 -14.39 -20.61
CA LYS A 193 3.27 -14.31 -19.88
C LYS A 193 3.34 -14.84 -18.45
N LEU A 194 2.39 -14.38 -17.64
CA LEU A 194 2.05 -14.96 -16.34
C LEU A 194 0.95 -16.01 -16.50
N LYS A 195 0.94 -16.99 -15.59
CA LYS A 195 -0.06 -18.06 -15.57
C LYS A 195 -1.45 -17.50 -15.30
N ILE A 196 -2.40 -17.86 -16.15
CA ILE A 196 -3.83 -17.61 -15.98
C ILE A 196 -4.60 -18.84 -16.47
N ARG A 197 -5.72 -19.17 -15.82
CA ARG A 197 -6.58 -20.28 -16.25
C ARG A 197 -7.41 -19.87 -17.47
N SER A 198 -7.96 -20.86 -18.17
CA SER A 198 -8.81 -20.65 -19.35
C SER A 198 -10.11 -19.91 -19.06
N ASP A 199 -10.59 -19.94 -17.81
CA ASP A 199 -11.75 -19.17 -17.33
C ASP A 199 -11.41 -17.71 -16.99
N GLY A 200 -10.14 -17.30 -17.18
CA GLY A 200 -9.68 -15.95 -16.91
C GLY A 200 -9.45 -15.64 -15.43
N LEU A 201 -9.46 -16.64 -14.54
CA LEU A 201 -9.05 -16.51 -13.15
C LEU A 201 -7.59 -16.93 -12.95
N LEU A 202 -6.99 -16.52 -11.85
CA LEU A 202 -5.64 -16.95 -11.49
C LEU A 202 -5.60 -18.42 -11.08
N PRO A 203 -4.43 -19.10 -11.22
CA PRO A 203 -4.23 -20.44 -10.67
C PRO A 203 -4.50 -20.46 -9.16
N ARG A 204 -4.79 -21.63 -8.60
CA ARG A 204 -5.02 -21.79 -7.16
C ARG A 204 -3.69 -22.02 -6.44
N ASP A 205 -3.52 -21.44 -5.26
CA ASP A 205 -2.33 -21.68 -4.44
C ASP A 205 -2.47 -23.03 -3.68
N PRO A 206 -1.61 -24.02 -3.93
CA PRO A 206 -1.69 -25.32 -3.26
C PRO A 206 -1.43 -25.25 -1.75
N ARG A 207 -0.73 -24.21 -1.26
CA ARG A 207 -0.42 -24.03 0.17
C ARG A 207 -1.65 -23.83 1.04
N PHE A 208 -2.75 -23.37 0.43
CA PHE A 208 -4.00 -23.03 1.11
C PHE A 208 -5.15 -23.92 0.64
N SER A 209 -4.85 -25.19 0.32
CA SER A 209 -5.81 -26.17 -0.20
C SER A 209 -6.55 -25.69 -1.45
N GLY A 210 -5.94 -24.77 -2.21
CA GLY A 210 -6.53 -24.14 -3.38
C GLY A 210 -7.70 -23.17 -3.09
N GLY A 211 -7.82 -22.69 -1.86
CA GLY A 211 -8.85 -21.73 -1.43
C GLY A 211 -8.54 -20.26 -1.75
N ILE A 212 -7.32 -19.95 -2.21
CA ILE A 212 -6.90 -18.61 -2.64
C ILE A 212 -6.14 -18.68 -3.98
N ASP A 213 -5.99 -17.53 -4.63
CA ASP A 213 -5.23 -17.41 -5.88
C ASP A 213 -3.72 -17.52 -5.64
N LEU A 214 -2.98 -18.13 -6.56
CA LEU A 214 -1.53 -18.10 -6.58
C LEU A 214 -1.06 -16.73 -7.11
N THR A 215 -0.46 -15.90 -6.25
CA THR A 215 0.05 -14.57 -6.62
C THR A 215 1.46 -14.33 -6.03
N GLY A 216 2.02 -13.12 -6.18
CA GLY A 216 3.31 -12.75 -5.58
C GLY A 216 3.32 -12.84 -4.05
N PHE A 217 2.18 -12.57 -3.41
CA PHE A 217 1.96 -12.75 -1.97
C PHE A 217 0.62 -13.46 -1.72
N ASN A 218 0.39 -13.92 -0.49
CA ASN A 218 -0.84 -14.65 -0.18
C ASN A 218 -1.41 -14.45 1.23
N ASP A 219 -0.74 -13.71 2.10
CA ASP A 219 -1.19 -13.48 3.47
C ASP A 219 -2.33 -12.46 3.53
N ASN A 220 -3.25 -12.61 4.51
CA ASN A 220 -4.36 -11.68 4.77
C ASN A 220 -5.21 -11.36 3.52
N TYR A 221 -5.45 -12.37 2.69
CA TYR A 221 -6.06 -12.24 1.36
C TYR A 221 -7.60 -12.11 1.42
N TRP A 222 -8.20 -11.28 0.56
CA TRP A 222 -9.66 -11.12 0.43
C TRP A 222 -10.09 -10.83 -1.01
N VAL A 223 -11.40 -10.83 -1.30
CA VAL A 223 -11.90 -10.75 -2.69
C VAL A 223 -11.43 -9.51 -3.45
N GLY A 224 -11.24 -8.37 -2.76
CA GLY A 224 -10.69 -7.16 -3.37
C GLY A 224 -9.29 -7.39 -3.97
N LEU A 225 -8.47 -8.22 -3.31
CA LEU A 225 -7.16 -8.61 -3.84
C LEU A 225 -7.30 -9.54 -5.05
N SER A 226 -8.18 -10.55 -5.01
CA SER A 226 -8.47 -11.38 -6.20
C SER A 226 -8.81 -10.54 -7.44
N MET A 227 -9.61 -9.49 -7.26
CA MET A 227 -9.97 -8.57 -8.34
C MET A 227 -8.73 -7.86 -8.91
N MET A 228 -7.91 -7.26 -8.04
CA MET A 228 -6.73 -6.49 -8.45
C MET A 228 -5.64 -7.36 -9.07
N HIS A 229 -5.30 -8.51 -8.48
CA HIS A 229 -4.32 -9.42 -9.08
C HIS A 229 -4.80 -9.95 -10.42
N THR A 230 -6.06 -10.39 -10.53
CA THR A 230 -6.56 -10.96 -11.77
C THR A 230 -6.49 -9.95 -12.91
N ILE A 231 -6.93 -8.70 -12.68
CA ILE A 231 -6.95 -7.70 -13.74
C ILE A 231 -5.55 -7.26 -14.16
N PHE A 232 -4.59 -7.13 -13.23
CA PHE A 232 -3.24 -6.71 -13.59
C PHE A 232 -2.35 -7.85 -14.10
N VAL A 233 -2.67 -9.12 -13.83
CA VAL A 233 -2.10 -10.27 -14.56
C VAL A 233 -2.61 -10.29 -16.01
N LYS A 234 -3.91 -10.05 -16.23
CA LYS A 234 -4.45 -9.89 -17.59
C LYS A 234 -3.81 -8.70 -18.31
N GLU A 235 -3.58 -7.59 -17.59
CA GLU A 235 -2.92 -6.41 -18.15
C GLU A 235 -1.48 -6.70 -18.56
N HIS A 236 -0.71 -7.39 -17.71
CA HIS A 236 0.63 -7.87 -18.06
C HIS A 236 0.60 -8.72 -19.34
N ASN A 237 -0.29 -9.71 -19.41
CA ASN A 237 -0.39 -10.60 -20.56
C ASN A 237 -0.78 -9.85 -21.85
N ALA A 238 -1.64 -8.81 -21.76
CA ALA A 238 -1.98 -7.96 -22.90
C ALA A 238 -0.80 -7.09 -23.37
N ILE A 239 0.04 -6.63 -22.45
CA ILE A 239 1.30 -5.95 -22.77
C ILE A 239 2.26 -6.93 -23.46
N CYS A 240 2.37 -8.17 -22.98
CA CYS A 240 3.17 -9.21 -23.61
C CYS A 240 2.72 -9.49 -25.05
N ASP A 241 1.40 -9.58 -25.29
CA ASP A 241 0.84 -9.76 -26.63
C ASP A 241 1.19 -8.59 -27.56
N MET A 242 1.10 -7.36 -27.06
CA MET A 242 1.52 -6.16 -27.80
C MET A 242 3.02 -6.21 -28.15
N LEU A 243 3.88 -6.54 -27.18
CA LEU A 243 5.32 -6.62 -27.38
C LEU A 243 5.70 -7.75 -28.33
N LYS A 244 5.08 -8.93 -28.24
CA LYS A 244 5.33 -10.06 -29.15
C LYS A 244 4.94 -9.72 -30.59
N ALA A 245 3.83 -9.00 -30.78
CA ALA A 245 3.41 -8.56 -32.11
C ALA A 245 4.37 -7.54 -32.73
N ARG A 246 4.97 -6.66 -31.92
CA ARG A 246 5.93 -5.62 -32.37
C ARG A 246 7.37 -6.12 -32.48
N HIS A 247 7.73 -7.10 -31.67
CA HIS A 247 9.05 -7.70 -31.61
C HIS A 247 8.96 -9.23 -31.69
N PRO A 248 8.61 -9.81 -32.85
CA PRO A 248 8.40 -11.26 -32.99
C PRO A 248 9.61 -12.11 -32.61
N ASP A 249 10.81 -11.57 -32.77
CA ASP A 249 12.08 -12.28 -32.51
C ASP A 249 12.49 -12.26 -31.03
N TRP A 250 11.77 -11.54 -30.17
CA TRP A 250 12.07 -11.54 -28.73
C TRP A 250 11.67 -12.86 -28.07
N ASP A 251 12.54 -13.32 -27.19
CA ASP A 251 12.31 -14.49 -26.35
C ASP A 251 11.40 -14.19 -25.16
N ASP A 252 11.00 -15.25 -24.45
CA ASP A 252 10.12 -15.17 -23.28
C ASP A 252 10.67 -14.24 -22.18
N ASN A 253 11.98 -14.29 -21.90
CA ASN A 253 12.58 -13.47 -20.85
C ASN A 253 12.56 -11.98 -21.21
N ARG A 254 12.92 -11.62 -22.45
CA ARG A 254 12.94 -10.23 -22.90
C ARG A 254 11.54 -9.62 -22.89
N ILE A 255 10.52 -10.37 -23.33
CA ILE A 255 9.13 -9.89 -23.30
C ILE A 255 8.66 -9.71 -21.86
N PHE A 256 8.89 -10.71 -20.99
CA PHE A 256 8.52 -10.63 -19.58
C PHE A 256 9.16 -9.42 -18.89
N ASP A 257 10.47 -9.21 -19.08
CA ASP A 257 11.22 -8.14 -18.44
C ASP A 257 10.66 -6.75 -18.82
N VAL A 258 10.38 -6.53 -20.10
CA VAL A 258 9.80 -5.26 -20.58
C VAL A 258 8.34 -5.12 -20.14
N ALA A 259 7.54 -6.19 -20.21
CA ALA A 259 6.15 -6.15 -19.76
C ALA A 259 6.02 -5.87 -18.25
N ARG A 260 6.92 -6.42 -17.42
CA ARG A 260 7.00 -6.10 -15.98
C ARG A 260 7.29 -4.62 -15.75
N LEU A 261 8.23 -4.04 -16.50
CA LEU A 261 8.54 -2.61 -16.43
C LEU A 261 7.32 -1.75 -16.80
N VAL A 262 6.66 -2.04 -17.91
CA VAL A 262 5.48 -1.30 -18.39
C VAL A 262 4.32 -1.40 -17.38
N ASN A 263 4.02 -2.60 -16.90
CA ASN A 263 2.90 -2.80 -15.98
C ASN A 263 3.16 -2.18 -14.60
N SER A 264 4.38 -2.32 -14.05
CA SER A 264 4.76 -1.65 -12.79
C SER A 264 4.67 -0.13 -12.91
N ALA A 265 5.07 0.44 -14.06
CA ALA A 265 4.93 1.86 -14.30
C ALA A 265 3.49 2.34 -14.49
N LEU A 266 2.64 1.53 -15.12
CA LEU A 266 1.20 1.81 -15.21
C LEU A 266 0.55 1.82 -13.82
N LEU A 267 0.85 0.84 -12.96
CA LEU A 267 0.40 0.82 -11.57
C LEU A 267 0.85 2.06 -10.80
N ALA A 268 2.14 2.42 -10.90
CA ALA A 268 2.68 3.62 -10.27
C ALA A 268 2.00 4.90 -10.74
N LYS A 269 1.71 4.99 -12.05
CA LYS A 269 0.97 6.10 -12.63
C LYS A 269 -0.44 6.18 -12.09
N ILE A 270 -1.23 5.09 -12.18
CA ILE A 270 -2.62 5.02 -11.72
C ILE A 270 -2.68 5.45 -10.25
N HIS A 271 -1.80 4.92 -9.40
CA HIS A 271 -1.77 5.31 -8.00
C HIS A 271 -1.47 6.81 -7.84
N THR A 272 -0.46 7.32 -8.53
CA THR A 272 -0.01 8.72 -8.42
C THR A 272 -1.06 9.70 -8.91
N VAL A 273 -1.67 9.50 -10.08
CA VAL A 273 -2.50 10.51 -10.75
C VAL A 273 -4.01 10.22 -10.71
N GLU A 274 -4.42 9.05 -10.21
CA GLU A 274 -5.84 8.69 -10.04
C GLU A 274 -6.17 8.37 -8.57
N TRP A 275 -5.51 7.39 -7.94
CA TRP A 275 -5.86 6.98 -6.57
C TRP A 275 -5.57 8.08 -5.54
N THR A 276 -4.35 8.65 -5.54
CA THR A 276 -3.98 9.69 -4.57
C THR A 276 -4.86 10.94 -4.70
N PRO A 277 -5.15 11.48 -5.90
CA PRO A 277 -6.10 12.60 -6.02
C PRO A 277 -7.54 12.23 -5.66
N ALA A 278 -7.96 10.96 -5.79
CA ALA A 278 -9.31 10.52 -5.41
C ALA A 278 -9.50 10.49 -3.89
N ILE A 279 -8.49 10.04 -3.13
CA ILE A 279 -8.53 10.02 -1.66
C ILE A 279 -8.10 11.35 -1.04
N LEU A 280 -7.52 12.26 -1.81
CA LEU A 280 -7.16 13.61 -1.41
C LEU A 280 -7.73 14.64 -2.41
N GLN A 281 -9.07 14.81 -2.41
CA GLN A 281 -9.83 15.66 -3.31
C GLN A 281 -9.66 17.16 -3.02
N HIS A 282 -8.43 17.64 -3.14
CA HIS A 282 -8.08 19.04 -2.98
C HIS A 282 -7.39 19.55 -4.26
N PRO A 283 -7.76 20.72 -4.82
CA PRO A 283 -7.22 21.20 -6.11
C PRO A 283 -5.69 21.29 -6.15
N ALA A 284 -5.06 21.72 -5.06
CA ALA A 284 -3.60 21.80 -4.96
C ALA A 284 -2.93 20.41 -5.01
N LEU A 285 -3.60 19.37 -4.51
CA LEU A 285 -3.08 18.00 -4.52
C LEU A 285 -3.31 17.32 -5.84
N GLU A 286 -4.45 17.55 -6.48
CA GLU A 286 -4.65 17.13 -7.87
C GLU A 286 -3.56 17.70 -8.78
N MET A 287 -3.28 19.00 -8.68
CA MET A 287 -2.20 19.64 -9.42
C MET A 287 -0.82 19.09 -9.03
N GLY A 288 -0.54 18.98 -7.72
CA GLY A 288 0.75 18.51 -7.21
C GLY A 288 1.08 17.07 -7.62
N MET A 289 0.09 16.17 -7.56
CA MET A 289 0.25 14.78 -7.97
C MET A 289 0.43 14.63 -9.48
N LYS A 290 -0.34 15.38 -10.28
CA LYS A 290 -0.14 15.46 -11.74
C LYS A 290 1.25 16.04 -12.07
N ALA A 291 1.71 17.03 -11.31
CA ALA A 291 3.03 17.62 -11.49
C ALA A 291 4.18 16.66 -11.12
N ASN A 292 4.01 15.78 -10.13
CA ASN A 292 5.01 14.73 -9.86
C ASN A 292 5.22 13.81 -11.08
N TRP A 293 4.18 13.55 -11.87
CA TRP A 293 4.28 12.67 -13.05
C TRP A 293 4.64 13.41 -14.35
N TRP A 294 3.93 14.49 -14.67
CA TRP A 294 4.08 15.22 -15.94
C TRP A 294 4.77 16.58 -15.80
N GLY A 295 5.07 17.03 -14.59
CA GLY A 295 5.57 18.39 -14.32
C GLY A 295 4.48 19.45 -14.37
N LEU A 296 4.82 20.68 -13.96
CA LEU A 296 3.90 21.82 -14.04
C LEU A 296 3.54 22.21 -15.48
N LEU A 297 4.36 21.83 -16.47
CA LEU A 297 4.03 22.00 -17.89
C LEU A 297 2.88 21.08 -18.34
N GLY A 298 2.63 20.01 -17.58
CA GLY A 298 1.48 19.13 -17.74
C GLY A 298 1.58 18.12 -18.88
N LYS A 299 0.60 17.22 -18.91
CA LYS A 299 0.52 16.08 -19.83
C LYS A 299 0.61 16.48 -21.30
N GLY A 300 -0.21 17.46 -21.73
CA GLY A 300 -0.27 17.87 -23.13
C GLY A 300 1.04 18.45 -23.66
N PHE A 301 1.75 19.23 -22.83
CA PHE A 301 3.07 19.74 -23.18
C PHE A 301 4.11 18.61 -23.25
N LYS A 302 4.17 17.77 -22.21
CA LYS A 302 5.11 16.64 -22.15
C LYS A 302 4.94 15.69 -23.33
N ASN A 303 3.70 15.41 -23.75
CA ASN A 303 3.43 14.53 -24.88
C ASN A 303 3.81 15.15 -26.23
N ARG A 304 3.82 16.48 -26.35
CA ARG A 304 4.16 17.19 -27.60
C ARG A 304 5.64 17.52 -27.72
N PHE A 305 6.29 17.88 -26.63
CA PHE A 305 7.64 18.45 -26.62
C PHE A 305 8.64 17.62 -25.80
N GLY A 306 8.18 16.56 -25.14
CA GLY A 306 9.02 15.75 -24.26
C GLY A 306 9.45 16.49 -22.99
N ARG A 307 10.53 16.00 -22.39
CA ARG A 307 11.19 16.62 -21.22
C ARG A 307 12.08 17.77 -21.69
N VAL A 308 11.95 18.94 -21.06
CA VAL A 308 12.70 20.17 -21.43
C VAL A 308 13.69 20.65 -20.36
N SER A 309 13.72 19.98 -19.19
CA SER A 309 14.58 20.32 -18.05
C SER A 309 14.71 19.13 -17.11
N ASP A 310 15.86 18.99 -16.45
CA ASP A 310 16.09 18.02 -15.38
C ASP A 310 15.30 18.31 -14.09
N SER A 311 14.71 19.49 -13.97
CA SER A 311 13.82 19.82 -12.85
C SER A 311 12.59 18.90 -12.83
N GLU A 312 12.43 18.13 -11.74
CA GLU A 312 11.24 17.34 -11.47
C GLU A 312 9.98 18.19 -11.33
N VAL A 313 10.12 19.46 -10.95
CA VAL A 313 8.98 20.39 -10.81
C VAL A 313 8.47 20.84 -12.18
N ILE A 314 9.38 21.09 -13.13
CA ILE A 314 9.03 21.60 -14.46
C ILE A 314 8.54 20.45 -15.36
N SER A 315 9.26 19.33 -15.38
CA SER A 315 9.05 18.24 -16.36
C SER A 315 8.53 16.91 -15.76
N GLY A 316 8.33 16.86 -14.44
CA GLY A 316 7.96 15.64 -13.72
C GLY A 316 9.15 14.74 -13.36
N ILE A 317 8.91 13.74 -12.52
CA ILE A 317 9.92 12.77 -12.09
C ILE A 317 10.23 11.72 -13.18
N PRO A 318 9.24 11.13 -13.89
CA PRO A 318 9.49 10.22 -15.01
C PRO A 318 10.46 10.79 -16.05
N GLY A 319 11.59 10.10 -16.24
CA GLY A 319 12.67 10.49 -17.16
C GLY A 319 13.67 11.51 -16.60
N SER A 320 13.63 11.82 -15.30
CA SER A 320 14.60 12.72 -14.65
C SER A 320 15.88 11.98 -14.21
N SER A 321 16.83 12.69 -13.60
CA SER A 321 17.95 12.04 -12.88
C SER A 321 17.45 11.27 -11.66
N THR A 322 18.12 10.19 -11.27
CA THR A 322 17.85 9.49 -10.01
C THR A 322 18.45 10.29 -8.84
N ASP A 323 17.71 10.46 -7.75
CA ASP A 323 18.22 11.15 -6.55
C ASP A 323 17.61 10.56 -5.28
N HIS A 324 18.47 10.10 -4.37
CA HIS A 324 18.07 9.59 -3.06
C HIS A 324 18.16 10.67 -1.96
N HIS A 325 18.49 11.91 -2.29
CA HIS A 325 18.52 13.05 -1.38
C HIS A 325 19.43 12.85 -0.15
N GLY A 326 20.58 12.18 -0.35
CA GLY A 326 21.62 12.00 0.68
C GLY A 326 21.45 10.80 1.61
N THR A 327 20.47 9.93 1.38
CA THR A 327 20.21 8.73 2.18
C THR A 327 19.85 7.61 1.23
N ASP A 328 20.28 6.38 1.47
CA ASP A 328 19.88 5.25 0.63
C ASP A 328 18.35 5.07 0.62
N TYR A 329 17.84 4.48 -0.46
CA TYR A 329 16.42 4.30 -0.60
C TYR A 329 15.93 3.06 0.15
N SER A 330 14.99 3.31 1.05
CA SER A 330 14.12 2.32 1.65
C SER A 330 12.75 2.95 1.91
N LEU A 331 11.75 2.09 2.08
CA LEU A 331 10.54 2.49 2.78
C LEU A 331 10.81 2.42 4.29
N THR A 332 10.04 3.18 5.05
CA THR A 332 10.33 3.45 6.46
C THR A 332 9.31 2.80 7.39
N GLU A 333 9.66 2.65 8.66
CA GLU A 333 8.70 2.19 9.67
C GLU A 333 7.51 3.15 9.81
N GLU A 334 7.75 4.46 9.71
CA GLU A 334 6.67 5.45 9.74
C GLU A 334 5.80 5.40 8.48
N PHE A 335 6.36 5.01 7.33
CA PHE A 335 5.59 4.76 6.12
C PHE A 335 4.59 3.62 6.33
N ASP A 336 5.01 2.51 6.97
CA ASP A 336 4.10 1.39 7.29
C ASP A 336 2.93 1.87 8.17
N ILE A 337 3.22 2.60 9.26
CA ILE A 337 2.19 3.05 10.20
C ILE A 337 1.14 3.97 9.57
N VAL A 338 1.54 4.92 8.70
CA VAL A 338 0.56 5.81 8.07
C VAL A 338 -0.29 5.12 7.00
N TYR A 339 0.06 3.91 6.59
CA TYR A 339 -0.70 3.07 5.66
C TYR A 339 -1.54 1.99 6.34
N LEU A 340 -1.62 1.97 7.68
CA LEU A 340 -2.56 1.13 8.45
C LEU A 340 -4.00 1.65 8.28
N MET A 341 -4.56 1.49 7.08
CA MET A 341 -5.86 2.03 6.66
C MET A 341 -6.99 0.99 6.75
N HIS A 342 -6.89 0.05 7.69
CA HIS A 342 -7.90 -0.99 7.94
C HIS A 342 -9.36 -0.49 8.08
N PRO A 343 -9.66 0.73 8.59
CA PRO A 343 -11.01 1.29 8.56
C PRO A 343 -11.67 1.37 7.17
N LEU A 344 -10.88 1.35 6.08
CA LEU A 344 -11.42 1.30 4.72
C LEU A 344 -12.26 0.04 4.45
N LEU A 345 -11.93 -1.09 5.09
CA LEU A 345 -12.70 -2.31 4.92
C LEU A 345 -14.09 -2.20 5.57
N ARG A 346 -15.09 -2.87 5.00
CA ARG A 346 -16.45 -2.96 5.55
C ARG A 346 -16.64 -4.27 6.31
N ASP A 347 -17.58 -4.32 7.24
CA ASP A 347 -17.99 -5.59 7.88
C ASP A 347 -18.92 -6.41 6.98
N GLU A 348 -19.67 -5.75 6.08
CA GLU A 348 -20.58 -6.35 5.11
C GLU A 348 -20.42 -5.71 3.73
N TYR A 349 -20.60 -6.53 2.69
CA TYR A 349 -20.53 -6.13 1.28
C TYR A 349 -21.79 -6.57 0.55
N ASP A 350 -22.39 -5.61 -0.15
CA ASP A 350 -23.50 -5.83 -1.07
C ASP A 350 -22.97 -6.04 -2.49
N PHE A 351 -23.41 -7.11 -3.15
CA PHE A 351 -23.04 -7.44 -4.52
C PHE A 351 -24.21 -7.17 -5.46
N TYR A 352 -23.95 -6.54 -6.59
CA TYR A 352 -24.94 -6.10 -7.56
C TYR A 352 -24.57 -6.55 -8.97
N SER A 353 -25.59 -6.81 -9.78
CA SER A 353 -25.36 -7.09 -11.20
C SER A 353 -25.01 -5.81 -11.96
N HIS A 354 -23.90 -5.81 -12.69
CA HIS A 354 -23.51 -4.73 -13.61
C HIS A 354 -24.49 -4.54 -14.78
N ARG A 355 -25.42 -5.49 -15.00
CA ARG A 355 -26.37 -5.43 -16.12
C ARG A 355 -27.59 -4.57 -15.82
N ASN A 356 -28.05 -4.56 -14.57
CA ASN A 356 -29.34 -3.94 -14.20
C ASN A 356 -29.38 -3.37 -12.77
N GLY A 357 -28.26 -3.34 -12.06
CA GLY A 357 -28.20 -2.81 -10.70
C GLY A 357 -28.91 -3.65 -9.63
N ARG A 358 -29.38 -4.86 -9.95
CA ARG A 358 -30.08 -5.72 -8.99
C ARG A 358 -29.10 -6.27 -7.94
N LEU A 359 -29.48 -6.21 -6.66
CA LEU A 359 -28.77 -6.89 -5.56
C LEU A 359 -28.76 -8.41 -5.82
N LEU A 360 -27.57 -8.98 -5.84
CA LEU A 360 -27.30 -10.41 -5.98
C LEU A 360 -27.22 -11.09 -4.61
N GLY A 361 -26.72 -10.37 -3.60
CA GLY A 361 -26.60 -10.87 -2.24
C GLY A 361 -25.76 -9.96 -1.37
N ARG A 362 -25.73 -10.27 -0.07
CA ARG A 362 -24.90 -9.63 0.93
C ARG A 362 -24.05 -10.70 1.59
N LEU A 363 -22.76 -10.42 1.78
CA LEU A 363 -21.83 -11.28 2.51
C LEU A 363 -21.05 -10.44 3.52
N THR A 364 -20.65 -11.07 4.61
CA THR A 364 -19.73 -10.48 5.60
C THR A 364 -18.30 -10.45 5.08
N LEU A 365 -17.42 -9.66 5.71
CA LEU A 365 -15.99 -9.68 5.41
C LEU A 365 -15.37 -11.08 5.62
N GLU A 366 -15.86 -11.82 6.61
CA GLU A 366 -15.42 -13.18 6.91
C GLU A 366 -15.73 -14.15 5.77
N GLU A 367 -16.90 -14.01 5.15
CA GLU A 367 -17.36 -14.84 4.03
C GLU A 367 -16.70 -14.49 2.68
N ILE A 368 -15.88 -13.43 2.61
CA ILE A 368 -15.20 -13.01 1.38
C ILE A 368 -13.67 -12.93 1.52
N GLN A 369 -13.13 -13.48 2.61
CA GLN A 369 -11.68 -13.49 2.88
C GLN A 369 -11.10 -14.91 2.96
N GLY A 370 -9.78 -15.00 2.86
CA GLY A 370 -9.03 -16.25 2.89
C GLY A 370 -9.61 -17.29 1.92
N ARG A 371 -9.84 -18.51 2.42
CA ARG A 371 -10.38 -19.63 1.62
C ARG A 371 -11.75 -19.38 0.98
N HIS A 372 -12.49 -18.37 1.45
CA HIS A 372 -13.82 -18.03 0.96
C HIS A 372 -13.77 -17.13 -0.29
N THR A 373 -12.60 -16.54 -0.60
CA THR A 373 -12.40 -15.77 -1.83
C THR A 373 -12.67 -16.60 -3.08
N ARG A 374 -12.17 -17.85 -3.12
CA ARG A 374 -12.23 -18.67 -4.32
C ARG A 374 -13.65 -19.08 -4.71
N PRO A 375 -14.49 -19.62 -3.80
CA PRO A 375 -15.89 -19.88 -4.11
C PRO A 375 -16.61 -18.64 -4.62
N LEU A 376 -16.33 -17.45 -4.07
CA LEU A 376 -16.99 -16.21 -4.48
C LEU A 376 -16.64 -15.81 -5.92
N VAL A 377 -15.36 -15.73 -6.28
CA VAL A 377 -14.94 -15.29 -7.63
C VAL A 377 -15.25 -16.31 -8.73
N GLU A 378 -15.53 -17.56 -8.37
CA GLU A 378 -15.98 -18.60 -9.30
C GLU A 378 -17.48 -18.55 -9.59
N HIS A 379 -18.29 -17.94 -8.70
CA HIS A 379 -19.75 -17.85 -8.86
C HIS A 379 -20.24 -16.44 -9.21
N VAL A 380 -19.55 -15.40 -8.73
CA VAL A 380 -19.88 -14.01 -9.01
C VAL A 380 -18.97 -13.50 -10.14
N PRO A 381 -19.54 -13.07 -11.28
CA PRO A 381 -18.75 -12.54 -12.37
C PRO A 381 -17.86 -11.37 -11.93
N MET A 382 -16.62 -11.33 -12.42
CA MET A 382 -15.65 -10.28 -12.06
C MET A 382 -16.18 -8.86 -12.35
N ALA A 383 -16.95 -8.67 -13.42
CA ALA A 383 -17.61 -7.39 -13.72
C ALA A 383 -18.66 -7.00 -12.66
N ASP A 384 -19.41 -7.97 -12.10
CA ASP A 384 -20.34 -7.70 -11.01
C ASP A 384 -19.58 -7.28 -9.74
N LEU A 385 -18.43 -7.89 -9.45
CA LEU A 385 -17.56 -7.48 -8.33
C LEU A 385 -17.04 -6.05 -8.51
N PHE A 386 -16.47 -5.73 -9.68
CA PHE A 386 -15.98 -4.39 -9.98
C PHE A 386 -17.09 -3.33 -9.91
N TYR A 387 -18.26 -3.63 -10.46
CA TYR A 387 -19.43 -2.75 -10.38
C TYR A 387 -19.87 -2.53 -8.93
N SER A 388 -20.01 -3.60 -8.15
CA SER A 388 -20.41 -3.54 -6.73
C SER A 388 -19.47 -2.67 -5.92
N PHE A 389 -18.15 -2.85 -6.11
CA PHE A 389 -17.13 -2.05 -5.43
C PHE A 389 -17.10 -0.62 -5.94
N GLY A 390 -17.39 -0.40 -7.23
CA GLY A 390 -17.42 0.92 -7.86
C GLY A 390 -18.57 1.82 -7.36
N ILE A 391 -19.72 1.25 -7.04
CA ILE A 391 -20.92 1.98 -6.59
C ILE A 391 -21.08 2.08 -5.07
N THR A 392 -20.21 1.45 -4.30
CA THR A 392 -20.26 1.44 -2.82
C THR A 392 -19.03 2.11 -2.23
N ASN A 393 -19.20 2.79 -1.09
CA ASN A 393 -18.09 3.46 -0.39
C ASN A 393 -17.39 2.53 0.61
N PRO A 394 -16.07 2.71 0.85
CA PRO A 394 -15.37 2.09 1.96
C PRO A 394 -15.65 2.86 3.27
N GLY A 395 -15.10 2.40 4.39
CA GLY A 395 -15.15 3.17 5.64
C GLY A 395 -14.14 4.33 5.66
N ALA A 396 -14.48 5.44 6.30
CA ALA A 396 -13.57 6.55 6.56
C ALA A 396 -12.45 6.15 7.52
N ILE A 397 -11.24 6.66 7.31
CA ILE A 397 -10.07 6.42 8.18
C ILE A 397 -10.20 7.33 9.41
N THR A 398 -10.97 6.86 10.39
CA THR A 398 -11.25 7.58 11.62
C THR A 398 -11.47 6.63 12.78
N ILE A 399 -11.40 7.18 13.99
CA ILE A 399 -11.70 6.48 15.23
C ILE A 399 -13.18 6.04 15.24
N ARG A 400 -13.54 5.02 16.03
CA ARG A 400 -14.89 4.42 16.04
C ARG A 400 -15.36 3.90 14.67
N ASN A 401 -14.44 3.54 13.79
CA ASN A 401 -14.75 3.02 12.45
C ASN A 401 -13.88 1.83 12.01
N PHE A 402 -13.13 1.21 12.92
CA PHE A 402 -12.36 0.00 12.64
C PHE A 402 -13.29 -1.23 12.57
N PRO A 403 -13.23 -2.09 11.53
CA PRO A 403 -14.17 -3.19 11.35
C PRO A 403 -14.15 -4.16 12.54
N LYS A 404 -15.34 -4.56 13.01
CA LYS A 404 -15.48 -5.53 14.11
C LYS A 404 -14.90 -6.87 13.73
N THR A 405 -15.09 -7.30 12.48
CA THR A 405 -14.52 -8.55 11.97
C THR A 405 -13.00 -8.59 12.12
N LEU A 406 -12.31 -7.44 11.99
CA LEU A 406 -10.85 -7.37 12.12
C LEU A 406 -10.37 -7.36 13.59
N GLN A 407 -11.24 -7.08 14.56
CA GLN A 407 -10.93 -7.16 16.00
C GLN A 407 -11.10 -8.58 16.57
N ASN A 408 -11.60 -9.51 15.76
CA ASN A 408 -11.70 -10.95 16.04
C ASN A 408 -11.38 -11.74 14.76
N PHE A 409 -10.32 -11.33 14.06
CA PHE A 409 -9.94 -11.86 12.75
C PHE A 409 -9.34 -13.25 12.89
N GLU A 410 -9.85 -14.23 12.14
CA GLU A 410 -9.19 -15.53 11.99
C GLU A 410 -8.19 -15.49 10.82
N THR A 411 -6.91 -15.64 11.16
CA THR A 411 -5.84 -15.73 10.16
C THR A 411 -5.93 -17.04 9.37
N GLN A 412 -5.23 -17.13 8.24
CA GLN A 412 -5.14 -18.37 7.44
C GLN A 412 -4.52 -19.56 8.22
N ALA A 413 -3.83 -19.28 9.33
CA ALA A 413 -3.29 -20.28 10.25
C ALA A 413 -4.26 -20.61 11.41
N PHE A 414 -5.54 -20.25 11.29
CA PHE A 414 -6.60 -20.47 12.29
C PHE A 414 -6.33 -19.85 13.67
N ARG A 415 -5.52 -18.79 13.70
CA ARG A 415 -5.29 -17.98 14.92
C ARG A 415 -6.19 -16.76 14.91
N LYS A 416 -6.83 -16.48 16.06
CA LYS A 416 -7.64 -15.28 16.27
C LYS A 416 -6.77 -14.09 16.67
N VAL A 417 -6.98 -12.95 16.02
CA VAL A 417 -6.19 -11.74 16.19
C VAL A 417 -7.10 -10.53 16.31
N ASP A 418 -6.83 -9.66 17.29
CA ASP A 418 -7.37 -8.31 17.33
C ASP A 418 -6.42 -7.40 16.55
N LEU A 419 -6.72 -7.16 15.28
CA LEU A 419 -5.80 -6.45 14.39
C LEU A 419 -5.56 -5.00 14.83
N ALA A 420 -6.57 -4.33 15.43
CA ALA A 420 -6.37 -2.99 15.96
C ALA A 420 -5.42 -3.00 17.17
N ALA A 421 -5.52 -3.98 18.07
CA ALA A 421 -4.56 -4.14 19.16
C ALA A 421 -3.15 -4.48 18.65
N VAL A 422 -3.05 -5.33 17.61
CA VAL A 422 -1.77 -5.64 16.94
C VAL A 422 -1.13 -4.41 16.32
N ASP A 423 -1.88 -3.60 15.59
CA ASP A 423 -1.39 -2.38 14.94
C ASP A 423 -0.79 -1.41 15.97
N ILE A 424 -1.49 -1.22 17.11
CA ILE A 424 -1.02 -0.39 18.22
C ILE A 424 0.25 -0.96 18.84
N MET A 425 0.27 -2.27 19.14
CA MET A 425 1.44 -2.90 19.76
C MET A 425 2.65 -2.89 18.84
N ARG A 426 2.47 -3.08 17.53
CA ARG A 426 3.55 -3.01 16.53
C ARG A 426 4.15 -1.61 16.45
N ALA A 427 3.34 -0.57 16.46
CA ALA A 427 3.85 0.80 16.47
C ALA A 427 4.74 1.04 17.71
N ARG A 428 4.29 0.60 18.88
CA ARG A 428 5.05 0.72 20.14
C ARG A 428 6.32 -0.15 20.13
N GLU A 429 6.21 -1.41 19.71
CA GLU A 429 7.32 -2.38 19.62
C GLU A 429 8.41 -1.88 18.68
N ARG A 430 8.03 -1.28 17.56
CA ARG A 430 8.96 -0.78 16.55
C ARG A 430 9.47 0.62 16.87
N GLY A 431 9.17 1.16 18.05
CA GLY A 431 9.70 2.45 18.50
C GLY A 431 9.17 3.63 17.70
N ILE A 432 7.93 3.57 17.21
CA ILE A 432 7.27 4.70 16.58
C ILE A 432 6.91 5.71 17.69
N PRO A 433 7.28 7.00 17.55
CA PRO A 433 6.94 8.01 18.55
C PRO A 433 5.43 8.11 18.78
N ARG A 434 5.03 8.48 20.00
CA ARG A 434 3.62 8.84 20.29
C ARG A 434 3.22 10.06 19.45
N TYR A 435 1.92 10.31 19.32
CA TYR A 435 1.37 11.23 18.32
C TYR A 435 1.95 12.65 18.36
N ASN A 436 2.09 13.25 19.53
CA ASN A 436 2.60 14.62 19.64
C ASN A 436 4.10 14.71 19.29
N ASP A 437 4.90 13.71 19.68
CA ASP A 437 6.30 13.62 19.28
C ASP A 437 6.42 13.35 17.78
N PHE A 438 5.57 12.47 17.23
CA PHE A 438 5.49 12.19 15.81
C PHE A 438 5.22 13.46 14.99
N ARG A 439 4.27 14.29 15.43
CA ARG A 439 3.98 15.61 14.84
C ARG A 439 5.17 16.55 14.90
N GLU A 440 5.77 16.70 16.08
CA GLU A 440 6.90 17.60 16.28
C GLU A 440 8.08 17.22 15.36
N ARG A 441 8.37 15.92 15.21
CA ARG A 441 9.41 15.44 14.30
C ARG A 441 9.08 15.66 12.83
N LEU A 442 7.81 15.74 12.47
CA LEU A 442 7.34 16.17 11.16
C LEU A 442 7.25 17.70 11.02
N ARG A 443 7.81 18.46 11.97
CA ARG A 443 7.82 19.93 12.01
C ARG A 443 6.43 20.53 12.11
N MET A 444 5.51 19.78 12.71
CA MET A 444 4.15 20.23 12.99
C MET A 444 4.07 20.68 14.45
N PRO A 445 3.21 21.65 14.77
CA PRO A 445 2.96 22.01 16.16
C PRO A 445 2.32 20.83 16.91
N ARG A 446 2.75 20.63 18.16
CA ARG A 446 2.08 19.73 19.11
C ARG A 446 0.65 20.23 19.34
N VAL A 447 -0.30 19.30 19.45
CA VAL A 447 -1.66 19.60 19.92
C VAL A 447 -1.64 19.79 21.44
N LYS A 448 -2.42 20.75 21.94
CA LYS A 448 -2.38 21.20 23.34
C LYS A 448 -3.48 20.61 24.21
N SER A 449 -4.60 20.18 23.60
CA SER A 449 -5.70 19.52 24.32
C SER A 449 -6.37 18.45 23.47
N PHE A 450 -7.10 17.55 24.14
CA PHE A 450 -7.86 16.51 23.45
C PHE A 450 -8.95 17.11 22.55
N GLU A 451 -9.55 18.25 22.91
CA GLU A 451 -10.50 18.94 22.03
C GLU A 451 -9.83 19.52 20.77
N GLU A 452 -8.58 19.98 20.86
CA GLU A 452 -7.82 20.40 19.68
C GLU A 452 -7.57 19.20 18.74
N LEU A 453 -7.14 18.07 19.30
CA LEU A 453 -6.93 16.83 18.55
C LEU A 453 -8.18 16.41 17.78
N THR A 454 -9.34 16.44 18.41
CA THR A 454 -10.60 15.96 17.81
C THR A 454 -11.31 17.03 16.98
N GLY A 455 -10.68 18.18 16.71
CA GLY A 455 -11.28 19.27 15.96
C GLY A 455 -12.54 19.85 16.60
N GLY A 456 -12.65 19.77 17.93
CA GLY A 456 -13.74 20.32 18.75
C GLY A 456 -14.77 19.31 19.25
N ASP A 457 -14.65 18.01 18.90
CA ASP A 457 -15.54 16.97 19.46
C ASP A 457 -15.18 16.70 20.93
N ARG A 458 -15.98 17.26 21.83
CA ARG A 458 -15.82 17.16 23.29
C ARG A 458 -16.16 15.79 23.87
N GLU A 459 -16.97 14.99 23.19
CA GLU A 459 -17.30 13.64 23.67
C GLU A 459 -16.14 12.71 23.35
N LEU A 460 -15.67 12.73 22.11
CA LEU A 460 -14.50 11.98 21.70
C LEU A 460 -13.25 12.39 22.51
N ALA A 461 -13.05 13.69 22.73
CA ALA A 461 -11.95 14.20 23.55
C ALA A 461 -11.94 13.60 24.96
N ARG A 462 -13.11 13.51 25.61
CA ARG A 462 -13.26 12.90 26.95
C ARG A 462 -12.98 11.39 26.92
N GLU A 463 -13.40 10.68 25.88
CA GLU A 463 -13.10 9.24 25.74
C GLU A 463 -11.61 8.96 25.59
N ILE A 464 -10.94 9.68 24.68
CA ILE A 464 -9.49 9.55 24.46
C ILE A 464 -8.76 9.95 25.75
N SER A 465 -9.14 11.08 26.36
CA SER A 465 -8.55 11.53 27.63
C SER A 465 -8.65 10.46 28.72
N ARG A 466 -9.80 9.81 28.87
CA ARG A 466 -9.98 8.72 29.84
C ARG A 466 -9.06 7.52 29.56
N VAL A 467 -8.99 7.07 28.31
CA VAL A 467 -8.16 5.90 27.93
C VAL A 467 -6.67 6.17 28.11
N TYR A 468 -6.22 7.40 27.85
CA TYR A 468 -4.81 7.80 27.98
C TYR A 468 -4.47 8.50 29.32
N GLY A 469 -5.33 8.37 30.33
CA GLY A 469 -5.07 8.86 31.68
C GLY A 469 -4.91 10.38 31.79
N GLY A 470 -5.58 11.13 30.92
CA GLY A 470 -5.55 12.59 30.88
C GLY A 470 -4.28 13.19 30.26
N ASN A 471 -3.33 12.38 29.81
CA ASN A 471 -2.09 12.86 29.22
C ASN A 471 -2.11 12.74 27.68
N ILE A 472 -2.18 13.88 27.01
CA ILE A 472 -2.22 13.96 25.54
C ILE A 472 -0.95 13.41 24.87
N ASP A 473 0.19 13.50 25.54
CA ASP A 473 1.47 13.02 24.98
C ASP A 473 1.60 11.49 25.00
N ASN A 474 0.69 10.79 25.69
CA ASN A 474 0.64 9.33 25.68
C ASN A 474 -0.16 8.75 24.49
N VAL A 475 -0.87 9.59 23.71
CA VAL A 475 -1.72 9.14 22.60
C VAL A 475 -0.87 8.45 21.54
N ASP A 476 -1.23 7.22 21.16
CA ASP A 476 -0.57 6.48 20.08
C ASP A 476 -0.65 7.24 18.74
N ALA A 477 0.41 7.21 17.93
CA ALA A 477 0.45 7.91 16.64
C ALA A 477 -0.75 7.56 15.75
N MET A 478 -1.07 6.27 15.61
CA MET A 478 -2.23 5.79 14.85
C MET A 478 -3.55 6.37 15.38
N VAL A 479 -3.75 6.34 16.71
CA VAL A 479 -4.98 6.86 17.33
C VAL A 479 -5.10 8.36 17.12
N GLY A 480 -4.02 9.10 17.32
CA GLY A 480 -4.01 10.54 17.06
C GLY A 480 -4.29 10.87 15.59
N MET A 481 -3.70 10.13 14.65
CA MET A 481 -3.96 10.31 13.21
C MET A 481 -5.40 9.99 12.81
N PHE A 482 -6.09 9.08 13.52
CA PHE A 482 -7.49 8.73 13.26
C PHE A 482 -8.48 9.67 13.97
N ALA A 483 -8.07 10.26 15.09
CA ALA A 483 -8.84 11.26 15.83
C ALA A 483 -8.70 12.66 15.24
N GLU A 484 -7.57 12.95 14.58
CA GLU A 484 -7.30 14.22 13.92
C GLU A 484 -8.35 14.52 12.85
N LYS A 485 -9.01 15.68 12.96
CA LYS A 485 -9.92 16.16 11.92
C LYS A 485 -9.13 16.42 10.63
N PRO A 486 -9.38 15.68 9.54
CA PRO A 486 -8.66 15.88 8.30
C PRO A 486 -9.01 17.23 7.67
N PRO A 487 -8.09 17.85 6.91
CA PRO A 487 -8.41 18.99 6.04
C PRO A 487 -9.56 18.65 5.07
N GLU A 488 -10.27 19.68 4.61
CA GLU A 488 -11.34 19.48 3.62
C GLU A 488 -10.81 18.78 2.35
N GLY A 489 -11.53 17.75 1.91
CA GLY A 489 -11.16 16.92 0.76
C GLY A 489 -10.17 15.78 1.07
N PHE A 490 -9.58 15.72 2.26
CA PHE A 490 -8.65 14.65 2.61
C PHE A 490 -9.38 13.42 3.17
N GLY A 491 -8.95 12.23 2.75
CA GLY A 491 -9.41 10.96 3.29
C GLY A 491 -8.69 10.50 4.57
N PHE A 492 -7.64 11.21 4.99
CA PHE A 492 -6.85 10.95 6.20
C PHE A 492 -6.18 12.23 6.72
N SER A 493 -5.59 12.17 7.91
CA SER A 493 -5.01 13.33 8.62
C SER A 493 -3.90 14.07 7.87
N ASP A 494 -3.70 15.37 8.20
CA ASP A 494 -2.55 16.13 7.70
C ASP A 494 -1.23 15.55 8.22
N THR A 495 -1.25 15.00 9.44
CA THR A 495 -0.09 14.28 10.02
C THR A 495 0.35 13.10 9.15
N ALA A 496 -0.57 12.19 8.79
CA ALA A 496 -0.26 11.10 7.87
C ALA A 496 0.21 11.63 6.51
N PHE A 497 -0.44 12.70 6.01
CA PHE A 497 -0.09 13.32 4.74
C PHE A 497 1.37 13.82 4.68
N ARG A 498 1.98 14.28 5.78
CA ARG A 498 3.41 14.68 5.78
C ARG A 498 4.35 13.56 5.36
N ILE A 499 4.10 12.33 5.82
CA ILE A 499 4.87 11.16 5.39
C ILE A 499 4.63 10.88 3.90
N PHE A 500 3.38 11.00 3.43
CA PHE A 500 3.04 10.84 2.01
C PHE A 500 3.77 11.84 1.11
N ILE A 501 3.85 13.13 1.49
CA ILE A 501 4.57 14.17 0.72
C ILE A 501 6.01 13.73 0.44
N LEU A 502 6.68 13.21 1.48
CA LEU A 502 8.07 12.76 1.39
C LEU A 502 8.15 11.45 0.59
N MET A 503 7.49 10.40 1.08
CA MET A 503 7.72 9.03 0.62
C MET A 503 7.11 8.75 -0.75
N ALA A 504 5.94 9.30 -1.10
CA ALA A 504 5.31 9.05 -2.41
C ALA A 504 6.18 9.55 -3.57
N SER A 505 6.75 10.76 -3.44
CA SER A 505 7.68 11.28 -4.45
C SER A 505 9.02 10.53 -4.46
N ARG A 506 9.48 10.09 -3.29
CA ARG A 506 10.73 9.33 -3.13
C ARG A 506 10.68 7.97 -3.82
N ARG A 507 9.55 7.25 -3.77
CA ARG A 507 9.36 5.97 -4.50
C ARG A 507 9.64 6.09 -5.99
N LEU A 508 9.30 7.24 -6.60
CA LEU A 508 9.56 7.50 -8.01
C LEU A 508 10.99 8.05 -8.22
N LYS A 509 11.41 9.03 -7.42
CA LYS A 509 12.66 9.76 -7.65
C LYS A 509 13.93 8.95 -7.36
N SER A 510 13.82 7.96 -6.47
CA SER A 510 14.92 7.05 -6.12
C SER A 510 15.05 5.83 -7.04
N ASP A 511 14.09 5.56 -7.92
CA ASP A 511 14.09 4.35 -8.73
C ASP A 511 14.56 4.68 -10.15
N ARG A 512 15.62 4.00 -10.63
CA ARG A 512 16.18 4.30 -11.95
C ARG A 512 15.19 4.05 -13.07
N PHE A 513 14.31 3.06 -12.91
CA PHE A 513 13.30 2.71 -13.91
C PHE A 513 12.16 3.73 -13.99
N PHE A 514 12.01 4.61 -12.98
CA PHE A 514 11.16 5.81 -13.05
C PHE A 514 11.95 7.08 -13.39
N THR A 515 13.26 7.02 -13.52
CA THR A 515 14.11 8.18 -13.74
C THR A 515 14.98 7.96 -14.98
N VAL A 516 16.26 7.67 -14.82
CA VAL A 516 17.23 7.63 -15.94
C VAL A 516 16.94 6.53 -16.97
N ASP A 517 16.29 5.45 -16.56
CA ASP A 517 15.92 4.31 -17.40
C ASP A 517 14.45 4.35 -17.86
N TYR A 518 13.68 5.40 -17.51
CA TYR A 518 12.34 5.63 -18.05
C TYR A 518 12.41 6.20 -19.47
N ARG A 519 12.86 5.35 -20.42
CA ARG A 519 13.15 5.72 -21.81
C ARG A 519 12.94 4.55 -22.78
N PRO A 520 12.74 4.81 -24.10
CA PRO A 520 12.38 3.78 -25.07
C PRO A 520 13.37 2.62 -25.19
N GLU A 521 14.67 2.85 -24.95
CA GLU A 521 15.69 1.80 -25.04
C GLU A 521 15.50 0.70 -23.98
N VAL A 522 14.86 1.04 -22.86
CA VAL A 522 14.58 0.14 -21.74
C VAL A 522 13.14 -0.37 -21.81
N TYR A 523 12.18 0.51 -22.07
CA TYR A 523 10.74 0.22 -22.01
C TYR A 523 10.10 -0.15 -23.36
N THR A 524 10.77 0.07 -24.49
CA THR A 524 10.18 0.29 -25.83
C THR A 524 9.35 1.57 -25.90
N GLN A 525 9.18 2.12 -27.11
CA GLN A 525 8.29 3.28 -27.30
C GLN A 525 6.84 2.88 -27.04
N GLU A 526 6.42 1.73 -27.56
CA GLU A 526 5.07 1.20 -27.37
C GLU A 526 4.76 0.91 -25.90
N GLY A 527 5.75 0.47 -25.12
CA GLY A 527 5.62 0.30 -23.67
C GLY A 527 5.40 1.62 -22.94
N LEU A 528 6.15 2.67 -23.28
CA LEU A 528 5.93 4.01 -22.72
C LEU A 528 4.57 4.58 -23.13
N ASP A 529 4.18 4.41 -24.40
CA ASP A 529 2.87 4.82 -24.91
C ASP A 529 1.74 4.05 -24.20
N TRP A 530 1.95 2.78 -23.87
CA TRP A 530 1.00 2.00 -23.08
C TRP A 530 0.82 2.61 -21.69
N VAL A 531 1.89 2.95 -20.99
CA VAL A 531 1.79 3.65 -19.69
C VAL A 531 1.06 4.99 -19.86
N GLU A 532 1.39 5.75 -20.88
CA GLU A 532 0.90 7.12 -21.05
C GLU A 532 -0.59 7.20 -21.46
N ASN A 533 -1.05 6.25 -22.25
CA ASN A 533 -2.41 6.26 -22.81
C ASN A 533 -3.44 5.51 -21.97
N ASN A 534 -3.01 4.84 -20.89
CA ASN A 534 -3.91 4.05 -20.04
C ASN A 534 -4.15 4.67 -18.66
N THR A 535 -5.34 4.38 -18.15
CA THR A 535 -5.86 4.72 -16.81
C THR A 535 -6.49 3.47 -16.21
N MET A 536 -6.89 3.52 -14.93
CA MET A 536 -7.62 2.40 -14.34
C MET A 536 -8.91 2.08 -15.10
N VAL A 537 -9.63 3.11 -15.59
CA VAL A 537 -10.85 2.93 -16.39
C VAL A 537 -10.55 2.21 -17.71
N THR A 538 -9.46 2.55 -18.41
CA THR A 538 -9.13 1.86 -19.67
C THR A 538 -8.69 0.42 -19.44
N VAL A 539 -7.96 0.14 -18.35
CA VAL A 539 -7.61 -1.24 -17.94
C VAL A 539 -8.88 -2.05 -17.67
N MET A 540 -9.82 -1.48 -16.93
CA MET A 540 -11.10 -2.12 -16.64
C MET A 540 -11.91 -2.42 -17.92
N LEU A 541 -12.03 -1.44 -18.83
CA LEU A 541 -12.78 -1.64 -20.07
C LEU A 541 -12.08 -2.56 -21.08
N ARG A 542 -10.74 -2.68 -21.02
CA ARG A 542 -10.00 -3.65 -21.85
C ARG A 542 -10.36 -5.09 -21.48
N HIS A 543 -10.46 -5.37 -20.18
CA HIS A 543 -10.64 -6.75 -19.67
C HIS A 543 -12.08 -7.09 -19.32
N HIS A 544 -12.92 -6.07 -19.13
CA HIS A 544 -14.35 -6.16 -18.78
C HIS A 544 -15.16 -5.10 -19.55
N PRO A 545 -15.22 -5.16 -20.90
CA PRO A 545 -15.93 -4.18 -21.73
C PRO A 545 -17.43 -4.07 -21.40
N GLU A 546 -18.02 -5.10 -20.81
CA GLU A 546 -19.39 -5.12 -20.28
C GLU A 546 -19.66 -4.05 -19.20
N LEU A 547 -18.62 -3.51 -18.56
CA LEU A 547 -18.72 -2.38 -17.63
C LEU A 547 -18.96 -1.02 -18.32
N GLY A 548 -18.97 -0.95 -19.66
CA GLY A 548 -19.07 0.29 -20.42
C GLY A 548 -20.25 1.19 -20.03
N SER A 549 -21.39 0.61 -19.66
CA SER A 549 -22.55 1.38 -19.18
C SER A 549 -22.30 1.99 -17.79
N ALA A 550 -21.73 1.22 -16.87
CA ALA A 550 -21.46 1.66 -15.49
C ALA A 550 -20.32 2.70 -15.41
N LEU A 551 -19.34 2.60 -16.32
CA LEU A 551 -18.18 3.48 -16.40
C LEU A 551 -18.41 4.70 -17.30
N ARG A 552 -19.61 4.89 -17.84
CA ARG A 552 -19.91 6.02 -18.73
C ARG A 552 -19.74 7.35 -17.99
N GLY A 553 -18.80 8.16 -18.46
CA GLY A 553 -18.49 9.47 -17.85
C GLY A 553 -17.66 9.40 -16.56
N VAL A 554 -17.20 8.20 -16.16
CA VAL A 554 -16.29 8.02 -15.03
C VAL A 554 -14.88 8.36 -15.49
N GLY A 555 -14.34 9.48 -15.03
CA GLY A 555 -12.97 9.92 -15.37
C GLY A 555 -11.87 9.34 -14.48
N ASN A 556 -12.23 8.80 -13.32
CA ASN A 556 -11.33 8.18 -12.35
C ASN A 556 -12.04 6.97 -11.75
N ALA A 557 -11.44 5.78 -11.80
CA ALA A 557 -12.13 4.57 -11.36
C ALA A 557 -12.39 4.51 -9.86
N PHE A 558 -11.70 5.31 -9.04
CA PHE A 558 -11.77 5.26 -7.58
C PHE A 558 -12.79 6.22 -6.96
N ILE A 559 -13.38 7.12 -7.74
CA ILE A 559 -14.52 7.95 -7.27
C ILE A 559 -15.83 7.14 -7.38
N PRO A 560 -16.85 7.40 -6.55
CA PRO A 560 -18.11 6.68 -6.60
C PRO A 560 -18.76 6.71 -7.99
N TRP A 561 -19.09 5.53 -8.52
CA TRP A 561 -19.80 5.40 -9.78
C TRP A 561 -21.29 5.61 -9.55
N ARG A 562 -22.01 5.97 -10.63
CA ARG A 562 -23.46 6.07 -10.58
C ARG A 562 -24.06 4.66 -10.60
N PRO A 563 -24.92 4.29 -9.63
CA PRO A 563 -25.69 3.06 -9.73
C PRO A 563 -26.54 3.08 -10.99
N LEU A 564 -26.63 1.95 -11.69
CA LEU A 564 -27.60 1.74 -12.75
C LEU A 564 -29.00 1.73 -12.14
N ASP A 565 -29.89 2.52 -12.72
CA ASP A 565 -31.29 2.53 -12.30
C ASP A 565 -31.86 1.11 -12.41
N THR A 566 -32.49 0.65 -11.33
CA THR A 566 -33.36 -0.52 -11.41
C THR A 566 -34.55 -0.09 -12.26
N VAL A 567 -34.51 -0.39 -13.56
CA VAL A 567 -35.71 -0.22 -14.39
C VAL A 567 -36.77 -1.10 -13.75
N LYS A 568 -37.72 -0.48 -13.04
CA LYS A 568 -38.99 -1.10 -12.69
C LYS A 568 -39.67 -1.40 -14.03
N ARG A 569 -39.41 -2.59 -14.57
CA ARG A 569 -40.17 -3.13 -15.70
C ARG A 569 -41.51 -3.63 -15.21
#